data_AF-A0A8J6GYM4-F1
#
_entry.id   AF-A0A8J6GYM4-F1
#
_cell.length_a   1.000
_cell.length_b   1.000
_cell.length_c   1.000
_cell.angle_alpha   90.00
_cell.angle_beta   90.00
_cell.angle_gamma   90.00
#
_symmetry.space_group_name_H-M   'P 1'
#
loop_
_entity.id
_entity.type
_entity.pdbx_description
1 polymer ?
#
loop_
_entity_poly.entity_id
_entity_poly.type
_entity_poly.pdbx_seq_one_letter_code
_entity_poly.pdbx_strand_id
1 'polypeptide(L)'
;YQPCNTNACPELKKTTPWTPWTPVNISDNGGHYEQRFRYTCKARLPDPNLLEVGRQRIEMRYCSSDGTSGCSTDGKGLLWGLATSWKAFEMEN
;
A
#
# COMPACT_ATOMS: atom_id res chain seq x y z
N TYR A 1 -44.84 -15.59 -7.09
CA TYR A 1 -43.75 -14.58 -7.15
C TYR A 1 -42.44 -15.33 -7.09
N GLN A 2 -41.57 -15.20 -8.08
CA GLN A 2 -40.29 -15.91 -8.11
C GLN A 2 -39.18 -14.86 -8.19
N PRO A 3 -38.21 -14.84 -7.26
CA PRO A 3 -37.11 -13.91 -7.32
C PRO A 3 -36.23 -14.25 -8.54
N CYS A 4 -36.09 -13.31 -9.46
CA CYS A 4 -35.13 -13.43 -10.55
C CYS A 4 -33.76 -12.91 -10.11
N ASN A 5 -32.70 -13.57 -10.58
CA ASN A 5 -31.30 -13.19 -10.40
C ASN A 5 -30.80 -13.18 -8.94
N THR A 6 -30.58 -14.37 -8.38
CA THR A 6 -29.99 -14.57 -7.04
C THR A 6 -28.44 -14.58 -7.05
N ASN A 7 -27.81 -14.30 -8.19
CA ASN A 7 -26.35 -14.34 -8.30
C ASN A 7 -25.74 -13.11 -7.64
N ALA A 8 -24.75 -13.32 -6.78
CA ALA A 8 -24.01 -12.23 -6.17
C ALA A 8 -23.20 -11.46 -7.23
N CYS A 9 -23.12 -10.14 -7.10
CA CYS A 9 -22.26 -9.33 -7.95
C CYS A 9 -20.78 -9.75 -7.83
N PRO A 10 -20.01 -9.65 -8.92
CA PRO A 10 -18.58 -9.94 -8.88
C PRO A 10 -17.86 -9.00 -7.91
N GLU A 11 -16.82 -9.51 -7.25
CA GLU A 11 -15.98 -8.70 -6.37
C GLU A 11 -14.95 -7.92 -7.19
N LEU A 12 -15.01 -6.60 -7.07
CA LEU A 12 -14.09 -5.68 -7.72
C LEU A 12 -13.05 -5.20 -6.71
N LYS A 13 -11.77 -5.29 -7.08
CA LYS A 13 -10.64 -4.80 -6.29
C LYS A 13 -9.78 -3.87 -7.14
N LYS A 14 -9.71 -2.59 -6.76
CA LYS A 14 -8.82 -1.60 -7.39
C LYS A 14 -7.83 -1.07 -6.36
N THR A 15 -6.61 -0.79 -6.80
CA THR A 15 -5.57 -0.19 -5.96
C THR A 15 -5.04 1.04 -6.68
N THR A 16 -5.05 2.19 -6.00
CA THR A 16 -4.49 3.41 -6.56
C THR A 16 -2.97 3.27 -6.68
N PRO A 17 -2.33 3.99 -7.62
CA PRO A 17 -0.88 4.15 -7.55
C PRO A 17 -0.47 4.75 -6.21
N TRP A 18 0.78 4.52 -5.83
CA TRP A 18 1.37 5.23 -4.71
C TRP A 18 1.48 6.71 -5.01
N THR A 19 1.18 7.55 -4.01
CA THR A 19 1.56 8.96 -4.08
C THR A 19 3.09 9.08 -4.14
N PRO A 20 3.61 10.22 -4.61
CA PRO A 20 5.00 10.58 -4.38
C PRO A 20 5.36 10.55 -2.89
N TRP A 21 6.64 10.41 -2.60
CA TRP A 21 7.17 10.58 -1.25
C TRP A 21 7.07 12.04 -0.83
N THR A 22 6.59 12.29 0.38
CA THR A 22 6.35 13.62 0.93
C THR A 22 7.03 13.74 2.29
N PRO A 23 7.76 14.83 2.58
CA PRO A 23 8.40 15.03 3.88
C PRO A 23 7.34 15.23 4.97
N VAL A 24 7.55 14.61 6.13
CA VAL A 24 6.59 14.60 7.25
C VAL A 24 7.13 15.33 8.45
N ASN A 25 8.37 15.02 8.83
CA ASN A 25 9.04 15.59 9.98
C ASN A 25 10.52 15.77 9.63
N ILE A 26 11.00 17.01 9.64
CA ILE A 26 12.42 17.34 9.55
C ILE A 26 12.94 17.33 10.99
N SER A 27 13.94 16.50 11.29
CA SER A 27 14.61 16.51 12.59
C SER A 27 15.63 17.66 12.62
N ASP A 28 15.84 18.27 13.79
CA ASP A 28 16.83 19.36 13.97
C ASP A 28 18.26 18.97 13.54
N ASN A 29 18.55 17.67 13.51
CA ASN A 29 19.82 17.09 13.06
C ASN A 29 19.99 16.99 11.52
N GLY A 30 19.03 17.55 10.76
CA GLY A 30 19.05 17.62 9.29
C GLY A 30 18.50 16.39 8.56
N GLY A 31 18.20 15.30 9.28
CA GLY A 31 17.55 14.13 8.71
C GLY A 31 16.04 14.32 8.67
N HIS A 32 15.35 13.70 7.71
CA HIS A 32 13.90 13.84 7.57
C HIS A 32 13.20 12.52 7.32
N TYR A 33 11.97 12.41 7.81
CA TYR A 33 11.08 11.31 7.44
C TYR A 33 10.28 11.71 6.22
N GLU A 34 10.14 10.75 5.30
CA GLU A 34 9.22 10.86 4.17
C GLU A 34 8.17 9.77 4.25
N GLN A 35 6.95 10.09 3.83
CA GLN A 35 5.85 9.14 3.72
C GLN A 35 5.20 9.16 2.34
N ARG A 36 4.56 8.05 1.99
CA ARG A 36 3.65 7.96 0.86
C ARG A 36 2.43 7.12 1.19
N PHE A 37 1.37 7.34 0.42
CA PHE A 37 0.06 6.72 0.64
C PHE A 37 -0.42 6.01 -0.61
N ARG A 38 -1.24 4.98 -0.42
CA ARG A 38 -2.12 4.45 -1.48
C ARG A 38 -3.40 3.91 -0.87
N TYR A 39 -4.44 3.79 -1.68
CA TYR A 39 -5.72 3.25 -1.28
C TYR A 39 -5.99 1.93 -2.00
N THR A 40 -6.69 1.01 -1.32
CA THR A 40 -7.24 -0.20 -1.93
C THR A 40 -8.72 -0.25 -1.69
N CYS A 41 -9.49 -0.26 -2.78
CA CYS A 41 -10.94 -0.31 -2.76
C CYS A 41 -11.42 -1.72 -3.11
N LYS A 42 -12.38 -2.26 -2.35
CA LYS A 42 -12.98 -3.56 -2.58
C LYS A 42 -14.49 -3.49 -2.37
N ALA A 43 -15.28 -3.91 -3.35
CA ALA A 43 -16.73 -3.99 -3.20
C ALA A 43 -17.34 -4.99 -4.20
N ARG A 44 -18.52 -5.52 -3.89
CA ARG A 44 -19.35 -6.29 -4.82
C ARG A 44 -20.37 -5.36 -5.44
N LEU A 45 -20.04 -4.80 -6.60
CA LEU A 45 -20.84 -3.78 -7.27
C LEU A 45 -21.17 -4.22 -8.70
N PRO A 46 -22.34 -3.82 -9.22
CA PRO A 46 -22.66 -4.04 -10.63
C PRO A 46 -21.81 -3.16 -11.56
N ASP A 47 -21.41 -1.96 -11.11
CA ASP A 47 -20.59 -1.02 -11.89
C ASP A 47 -19.27 -0.69 -11.16
N PRO A 48 -18.10 -0.86 -11.80
CA PRO A 48 -16.79 -0.51 -11.25
C PRO A 48 -16.52 0.99 -11.03
N ASN A 49 -17.38 1.90 -11.51
CA ASN A 49 -17.29 3.34 -11.28
C ASN A 49 -17.91 3.78 -9.96
N LEU A 50 -18.77 2.94 -9.36
CA LEU A 50 -19.40 3.20 -8.06
C LEU A 50 -18.52 2.78 -6.87
N LEU A 51 -17.25 2.44 -7.13
CA LEU A 51 -16.35 1.92 -6.13
C LEU A 51 -15.86 3.02 -5.18
N GLU A 52 -16.25 2.95 -3.91
CA GLU A 52 -15.83 3.88 -2.87
C GLU A 52 -14.39 3.63 -2.38
N VAL A 53 -13.75 4.67 -1.83
CA VAL A 53 -12.35 4.61 -1.38
C VAL A 53 -12.23 3.74 -0.13
N GLY A 54 -11.45 2.66 -0.24
CA GLY A 54 -11.23 1.72 0.85
C GLY A 54 -9.97 1.99 1.68
N ARG A 55 -9.37 0.92 2.20
CA ARG A 55 -8.28 0.97 3.18
C ARG A 55 -7.03 1.70 2.66
N GLN A 56 -6.56 2.67 3.44
CA GLN A 56 -5.29 3.37 3.23
C GLN A 56 -4.10 2.51 3.67
N ARG A 57 -3.03 2.52 2.87
CA ARG A 57 -1.71 2.00 3.21
C ARG A 57 -0.72 3.15 3.24
N ILE A 58 0.09 3.20 4.30
CA ILE A 58 1.13 4.20 4.52
C ILE A 58 2.48 3.49 4.45
N GLU A 59 3.45 4.12 3.81
CA GLU A 59 4.84 3.71 3.87
C GLU A 59 5.70 4.88 4.32
N MET A 60 6.67 4.63 5.19
CA MET A 60 7.58 5.63 5.74
C MET A 60 9.03 5.24 5.45
N ARG A 61 9.89 6.22 5.19
CA ARG A 61 11.34 6.08 5.05
C ARG A 61 12.04 7.23 5.76
N TYR A 62 13.23 6.96 6.30
CA TYR A 62 14.10 7.97 6.88
C TYR A 62 15.19 8.34 5.89
N CYS A 63 15.41 9.63 5.66
CA CYS A 63 16.47 10.16 4.83
C CYS A 63 17.51 10.85 5.72
N SER A 64 18.75 10.40 5.64
CA SER A 64 19.86 10.97 6.40
C SER A 64 20.23 12.37 5.86
N SER A 65 20.66 13.26 6.76
CA SER A 65 21.19 14.57 6.41
C SER A 65 22.47 14.50 5.57
N ASP A 66 23.26 13.44 5.78
CA ASP A 66 24.61 13.30 5.26
C ASP A 66 24.66 13.06 3.74
N GLY A 67 23.52 12.75 3.08
CA GLY A 67 23.43 12.50 1.63
C GLY A 67 24.16 11.26 1.12
N THR A 68 25.04 10.67 1.94
CA THR A 68 25.86 9.49 1.66
C THR A 68 25.07 8.17 1.80
N SER A 69 24.12 8.13 2.73
CA SER A 69 23.16 7.03 2.88
C SER A 69 21.81 7.49 2.35
N GLY A 70 21.41 6.95 1.20
CA GLY A 70 20.07 7.19 0.65
C GLY A 70 18.96 6.85 1.65
N CYS A 71 17.72 7.26 1.34
CA CYS A 71 16.60 7.06 2.27
C CYS A 71 16.36 5.57 2.59
N SER A 72 16.42 5.21 3.88
CA SER A 72 16.28 3.85 4.39
C SER A 72 14.89 3.61 4.99
N THR A 73 14.32 2.44 4.71
CA THR A 73 13.06 1.99 5.35
C THR A 73 13.40 1.16 6.59
N ASP A 74 13.95 1.82 7.61
CA ASP A 74 14.18 1.15 8.90
C ASP A 74 12.83 0.70 9.49
N GLY A 75 12.71 -0.60 9.74
CA GLY A 75 11.43 -1.27 10.08
C GLY A 75 10.91 -2.26 9.03
N LYS A 76 11.50 -2.29 7.83
CA LYS A 76 11.24 -3.34 6.82
C LYS A 76 12.43 -4.27 6.57
N GLY A 77 13.62 -3.98 7.07
CA GLY A 77 14.76 -4.91 6.93
C GLY A 77 14.54 -6.27 7.60
N LEU A 78 13.90 -6.32 8.77
CA LEU A 78 13.66 -7.58 9.51
C LEU A 78 12.43 -8.35 9.03
N LEU A 79 11.33 -7.67 8.69
CA LEU A 79 10.10 -8.34 8.20
C LEU A 79 10.13 -8.60 6.68
N TRP A 80 10.81 -7.78 5.87
CA TRP A 80 10.91 -7.99 4.43
C TRP A 80 12.17 -8.76 4.03
N GLY A 81 13.23 -8.76 4.84
CA GLY A 81 14.36 -9.70 4.71
C GLY A 81 13.96 -11.16 4.98
N LEU A 82 12.91 -11.38 5.79
CA LEU A 82 12.27 -12.69 5.91
C LEU A 82 11.15 -12.88 4.87
N ALA A 83 10.41 -11.83 4.48
CA ALA A 83 9.37 -11.98 3.46
C ALA A 83 9.88 -12.19 2.03
N THR A 84 11.15 -11.89 1.71
CA THR A 84 11.76 -12.36 0.46
C THR A 84 11.91 -13.89 0.41
N SER A 85 11.91 -14.58 1.56
CA SER A 85 11.80 -16.04 1.61
C SER A 85 10.35 -16.53 1.51
N TRP A 86 9.37 -15.80 2.05
CA TRP A 86 7.95 -16.22 1.98
C TRP A 86 7.24 -15.86 0.67
N LYS A 87 7.75 -14.88 -0.07
CA LYS A 87 7.27 -14.56 -1.43
C LYS A 87 7.66 -15.62 -2.47
N ALA A 88 8.50 -16.59 -2.11
CA ALA A 88 8.86 -17.70 -2.97
C ALA A 88 7.89 -18.90 -2.89
N PHE A 89 6.91 -18.92 -1.98
CA PHE A 89 6.01 -20.08 -1.81
C PHE A 89 4.55 -19.86 -2.28
N GLU A 90 4.21 -18.70 -2.84
CA GLU A 90 2.83 -18.42 -3.30
C GLU A 90 2.79 -17.95 -4.77
N MET A 91 3.58 -18.61 -5.62
CA MET A 91 3.38 -18.61 -7.08
C MET A 91 3.52 -20.01 -7.68
N GLU A 92 2.99 -21.03 -6.99
CA GLU A 92 2.69 -22.33 -7.61
C GLU A 92 1.39 -22.90 -7.04
N ASN A 93 0.27 -22.35 -7.55
CA ASN A 93 -1.02 -23.04 -7.74
C ASN A 93 -1.92 -22.19 -8.63
#